data_AF-A0A0A1CZP7-F1
#
_entry.id   AF-A0A0A1CZP7-F1
#
_cell.length_a   1.000
_cell.length_b   1.000
_cell.length_c   1.000
_cell.angle_alpha   90.00
_cell.angle_beta   90.00
_cell.angle_gamma   90.00
#
_symmetry.space_group_name_H-M   'P 1'
#
loop_
_entity.id
_entity.type
_entity.pdbx_description
1 polymer ?
#
loop_
_entity_poly.entity_id
_entity_poly.type
_entity_poly.pdbx_seq_one_letter_code
_entity_poly.pdbx_strand_id
1 'polypeptide(L)'
;MLGVGLALAILLLMALVLGLGQAAVAAAKAATAADLSALAAADAYRGLSEGDACQRAAEVSLQNGAQLLECTLHPDMSVRVAVAVRTTLPWAAHGQARAGSPADDVRPGQP
;
A
#
# COMPACT_ATOMS: atom_id res chain seq x y z
N MET A 1 23.76 -18.97 35.94
CA MET A 1 23.04 -19.51 34.77
C MET A 1 21.68 -18.84 34.55
N LEU A 2 20.84 -18.62 35.57
CA LEU A 2 19.56 -17.90 35.43
C LEU A 2 19.66 -16.49 34.82
N GLY A 3 20.64 -15.68 35.23
CA GLY A 3 20.82 -14.33 34.68
C GLY A 3 21.14 -14.30 33.18
N VAL A 4 21.93 -15.27 32.70
CA VAL A 4 22.26 -15.41 31.28
C VAL A 4 21.03 -15.89 30.48
N GLY A 5 20.28 -16.85 31.03
CA GLY A 5 19.04 -17.32 30.41
C GLY A 5 17.99 -16.22 30.27
N LEU A 6 17.80 -15.40 31.31
CA LEU A 6 16.88 -14.27 31.27
C LEU A 6 17.33 -13.20 30.27
N ALA A 7 18.62 -12.87 30.26
CA ALA A 7 19.16 -11.90 29.29
C ALA A 7 18.96 -12.37 27.84
N LEU A 8 19.23 -13.64 27.55
CA LEU A 8 18.99 -14.23 26.23
C LEU A 8 17.50 -14.18 25.86
N ALA A 9 16.60 -14.52 26.79
CA ALA A 9 15.16 -14.46 26.55
C ALA A 9 14.69 -13.04 26.21
N ILE A 10 15.15 -12.03 26.94
CA ILE A 10 14.81 -10.62 26.67
C ILE A 10 15.34 -10.18 25.30
N LEU A 11 16.58 -10.53 24.95
CA LEU A 11 17.16 -10.19 23.65
C LEU A 11 16.38 -10.83 22.49
N LEU A 12 15.98 -12.09 22.63
CA LEU A 12 15.16 -12.78 21.64
C LEU A 12 13.77 -12.14 21.49
N LEU A 13 13.11 -11.80 22.60
CA LEU A 13 11.83 -11.09 22.58
C LEU A 13 11.97 -9.71 21.90
N MET A 14 13.02 -8.96 22.21
CA MET A 14 13.25 -7.65 21.61
C MET A 14 13.52 -7.77 20.11
N ALA A 15 14.35 -8.73 19.69
CA ALA A 15 14.59 -9.02 18.28
C ALA A 15 13.31 -9.41 17.54
N LEU A 16 12.44 -10.21 18.16
CA LEU A 16 11.15 -10.61 17.60
C LEU A 16 10.22 -9.40 17.42
N VAL A 17 10.07 -8.56 18.45
CA VAL A 17 9.24 -7.34 18.40
C VAL A 17 9.74 -6.39 17.32
N LEU A 18 11.05 -6.17 17.25
CA LEU A 18 11.65 -5.33 16.21
C LEU A 18 11.43 -5.92 14.81
N GLY A 19 11.61 -7.22 14.63
CA GLY A 19 11.38 -7.90 13.35
C GLY A 19 9.93 -7.77 12.87
N LEU A 20 8.97 -8.00 13.76
CA LEU A 20 7.53 -7.82 13.48
C LEU A 20 7.20 -6.35 13.18
N GLY A 21 7.79 -5.42 13.93
CA GLY A 21 7.63 -3.98 13.70
C GLY A 21 8.11 -3.55 12.32
N GLN A 22 9.29 -4.02 11.89
CA GLN A 22 9.79 -3.72 10.54
C GLN A 22 8.88 -4.29 9.44
N ALA A 23 8.38 -5.52 9.62
CA ALA A 23 7.44 -6.12 8.68
C ALA A 23 6.13 -5.31 8.58
N ALA A 24 5.58 -4.90 9.72
CA ALA A 24 4.37 -4.08 9.78
C ALA A 24 4.57 -2.71 9.12
N VAL A 25 5.71 -2.05 9.37
CA VAL A 25 6.03 -0.76 8.75
C VAL A 25 6.19 -0.89 7.24
N ALA A 26 6.82 -1.96 6.74
CA ALA A 26 6.96 -2.21 5.31
C ALA A 26 5.60 -2.43 4.63
N ALA A 27 4.71 -3.21 5.26
CA ALA A 27 3.35 -3.42 4.77
C ALA A 27 2.53 -2.12 4.78
N ALA A 28 2.61 -1.35 5.87
CA ALA A 28 1.91 -0.07 5.99
C ALA A 28 2.39 0.93 4.92
N LYS A 29 3.70 1.02 4.67
CA LYS A 29 4.25 1.87 3.61
C LYS A 29 3.73 1.48 2.23
N ALA A 30 3.67 0.18 1.93
CA ALA A 30 3.13 -0.29 0.65
C ALA A 30 1.64 0.04 0.48
N ALA A 31 0.85 -0.10 1.55
CA ALA A 31 -0.57 0.28 1.55
C ALA A 31 -0.73 1.80 1.32
N THR A 32 -0.04 2.64 2.10
CA THR A 32 -0.12 4.10 1.97
C THR A 32 0.32 4.58 0.58
N ALA A 33 1.38 4.00 0.01
CA ALA A 33 1.82 4.34 -1.34
C ALA A 33 0.76 3.97 -2.40
N ALA A 34 0.08 2.83 -2.23
CA ALA A 34 -1.00 2.42 -3.12
C ALA A 34 -2.20 3.38 -3.02
N ASP A 35 -2.61 3.76 -1.80
CA ASP A 35 -3.76 4.64 -1.55
C ASP A 35 -3.55 6.04 -2.16
N LEU A 36 -2.38 6.65 -1.94
CA LEU A 36 -2.06 7.97 -2.51
C LEU A 36 -2.00 7.93 -4.04
N SER A 37 -1.45 6.84 -4.59
CA SER A 37 -1.39 6.67 -6.05
C SER A 37 -2.77 6.46 -6.65
N ALA A 38 -3.65 5.70 -5.99
CA ALA A 38 -5.02 5.48 -6.41
C ALA A 38 -5.85 6.78 -6.36
N LEU A 39 -5.70 7.58 -5.30
CA LEU A 39 -6.37 8.88 -5.19
C LEU A 39 -5.90 9.85 -6.27
N ALA A 40 -4.59 9.97 -6.49
CA ALA A 40 -4.05 10.83 -7.55
C ALA A 40 -4.53 10.42 -8.94
N ALA A 41 -4.64 9.10 -9.19
CA ALA A 41 -5.19 8.59 -10.44
C ALA A 41 -6.69 8.90 -10.58
N ALA A 42 -7.46 8.77 -9.50
CA ALA A 42 -8.88 9.11 -9.49
C ALA A 42 -9.12 10.61 -9.71
N ASP A 43 -8.28 11.47 -9.13
CA ASP A 43 -8.34 12.93 -9.31
C ASP A 43 -8.04 13.33 -10.76
N ALA A 44 -7.01 12.74 -11.36
CA ALA A 44 -6.72 12.90 -12.78
C ALA A 44 -7.86 12.37 -13.67
N TYR A 45 -8.46 11.22 -13.32
CA TYR A 45 -9.60 10.68 -14.06
C TYR A 45 -10.85 11.57 -13.99
N ARG A 46 -11.02 12.31 -12.88
CA ARG A 46 -12.07 13.32 -12.71
C ARG A 46 -11.72 14.68 -13.32
N GLY A 47 -10.54 14.83 -13.92
CA GLY A 47 -10.06 16.11 -14.48
C GLY A 47 -9.66 17.16 -13.43
N LEU A 48 -9.46 16.75 -12.17
CA LEU A 48 -8.96 17.62 -11.09
C LEU A 48 -7.45 17.82 -11.16
N SER A 49 -6.73 16.92 -11.83
CA SER A 49 -5.30 17.04 -12.15
C SER A 49 -5.09 16.90 -13.65
N GLU A 50 -4.08 17.60 -14.17
CA GLU A 50 -3.67 17.52 -15.57
C GLU A 50 -2.88 16.22 -15.83
N GLY A 51 -3.10 15.63 -17.01
CA GLY A 51 -2.38 14.44 -17.48
C GLY A 51 -3.14 13.12 -17.31
N ASP A 52 -2.55 12.05 -17.82
CA ASP A 52 -3.15 10.72 -17.80
C ASP A 52 -3.15 10.12 -16.38
N ALA A 53 -4.29 9.55 -15.97
CA ALA A 53 -4.49 9.00 -14.63
C ALA A 53 -3.41 7.99 -14.20
N CYS A 54 -3.03 7.06 -15.09
CA CYS A 54 -2.00 6.07 -14.78
C CYS A 54 -0.59 6.65 -14.76
N GLN A 55 -0.32 7.70 -15.54
CA GLN A 55 0.96 8.40 -15.48
C GLN A 55 1.11 9.12 -14.13
N ARG A 56 0.04 9.75 -13.65
CA ARG A 56 0.05 10.39 -12.33
C ARG A 56 0.18 9.38 -11.19
N ALA A 57 -0.48 8.22 -11.30
CA ALA A 57 -0.29 7.12 -10.37
C ALA A 57 1.17 6.64 -10.30
N ALA A 58 1.84 6.53 -11.45
CA ALA A 58 3.24 6.12 -11.53
C ALA A 58 4.18 7.13 -10.85
N GLU A 59 3.95 8.42 -11.09
CA GLU A 59 4.75 9.48 -10.51
C GLU A 59 4.63 9.52 -8.98
N VAL A 60 3.39 9.43 -8.46
CA VAL A 60 3.13 9.38 -7.02
C VAL A 60 3.68 8.11 -6.38
N SER A 61 3.58 6.96 -7.07
CA SER A 61 4.19 5.71 -6.61
C SER A 61 5.69 5.87 -6.43
N LEU A 62 6.39 6.41 -7.43
CA LEU A 62 7.84 6.61 -7.40
C LEU A 62 8.27 7.58 -6.30
N GLN A 63 7.53 8.69 -6.11
CA GLN A 63 7.78 9.64 -5.02
C GLN A 63 7.66 9.00 -3.64
N ASN A 64 6.78 7.99 -3.49
CA ASN A 64 6.61 7.23 -2.26
C ASN A 64 7.55 6.00 -2.16
N GLY A 65 8.53 5.88 -3.05
CA GLY A 65 9.49 4.77 -3.05
C GLY A 65 8.87 3.43 -3.49
N ALA A 66 7.73 3.47 -4.16
CA ALA A 66 7.04 2.32 -4.73
C ALA A 66 7.19 2.31 -6.26
N GLN A 67 7.10 1.14 -6.86
CA GLN A 67 6.99 0.97 -8.30
C GLN A 67 5.55 0.61 -8.65
N LEU A 68 4.98 1.30 -9.62
CA LEU A 68 3.68 0.94 -10.16
C LEU A 68 3.80 -0.42 -10.88
N LEU A 69 3.01 -1.39 -10.45
CA LEU A 69 2.90 -2.70 -11.10
C LEU A 69 1.73 -2.73 -12.08
N GLU A 70 0.60 -2.16 -11.66
CA GLU A 70 -0.64 -2.21 -12.42
C GLU A 70 -1.47 -0.96 -12.13
N CYS A 71 -2.09 -0.41 -13.18
CA CYS A 71 -3.07 0.66 -13.09
C CYS A 71 -4.23 0.30 -14.02
N THR A 72 -5.41 0.07 -13.43
CA THR A 72 -6.62 -0.30 -14.15
C THR A 72 -7.71 0.73 -13.88
N LEU A 73 -8.18 1.37 -14.96
CA LEU A 73 -9.34 2.24 -14.92
C LEU A 73 -10.60 1.43 -15.18
N HIS A 74 -11.63 1.67 -14.39
CA HIS A 74 -12.94 1.07 -14.56
C HIS A 74 -13.95 2.13 -15.06
N PRO A 75 -15.00 1.69 -15.78
CA PRO A 75 -16.02 2.60 -16.31
C PRO A 75 -16.86 3.28 -15.23
N ASP A 76 -16.83 2.78 -13.99
CA ASP A 76 -17.56 3.32 -12.82
C ASP A 76 -16.81 4.48 -12.12
N MET A 77 -15.87 5.13 -12.79
CA MET A 77 -15.00 6.15 -12.19
C MET A 77 -14.14 5.65 -11.02
N SER A 78 -13.93 4.33 -10.94
CA SER A 78 -12.93 3.76 -10.03
C SER A 78 -11.62 3.44 -10.73
N VAL A 79 -10.53 3.58 -9.98
CA VAL A 79 -9.17 3.24 -10.41
C VAL A 79 -8.60 2.29 -9.39
N ARG A 80 -8.04 1.18 -9.87
CA ARG A 80 -7.29 0.22 -9.08
C ARG A 80 -5.81 0.36 -9.39
N VAL A 81 -5.02 0.50 -8.35
CA VAL A 81 -3.57 0.67 -8.44
C VAL A 81 -2.89 -0.41 -7.60
N ALA A 82 -1.94 -1.13 -8.20
CA ALA A 82 -1.06 -2.05 -7.50
C ALA A 82 0.38 -1.54 -7.57
N VAL A 83 1.06 -1.56 -6.43
CA VAL A 83 2.45 -1.07 -6.29
C VAL A 83 3.31 -2.10 -5.56
N ALA A 84 4.62 -2.04 -5.82
CA ALA A 84 5.64 -2.78 -5.09
C ALA A 84 6.62 -1.82 -4.43
N VAL A 85 6.81 -1.96 -3.12
CA VAL A 85 7.83 -1.25 -2.35
C VAL A 85 9.02 -2.17 -2.15
N ARG A 86 10.21 -1.68 -2.51
CA ARG A 86 11.47 -2.37 -2.19
C ARG A 86 11.73 -2.23 -0.69
N THR A 87 11.93 -3.35 -0.01
CA THR A 87 12.26 -3.40 1.41
C THR A 87 13.71 -3.82 1.60
N THR A 88 14.20 -3.77 2.83
CA THR A 88 15.52 -4.33 3.19
C THR A 88 15.55 -5.86 3.19
N LEU A 89 14.39 -6.51 3.05
CA LEU A 89 14.27 -7.96 2.89
C LEU A 89 14.42 -8.33 1.41
N PRO A 90 14.79 -9.58 1.10
CA PRO A 90 14.94 -10.04 -0.29
C PRO A 90 13.62 -10.07 -1.09
N TRP A 91 12.49 -9.81 -0.44
CA TRP A 91 11.16 -9.77 -1.05
C TRP A 91 10.57 -8.35 -1.02
N ALA A 92 9.84 -8.00 -2.07
CA ALA A 92 9.12 -6.74 -2.16
C ALA A 92 7.81 -6.79 -1.35
N ALA A 93 7.42 -5.67 -0.76
CA ALA A 93 6.10 -5.52 -0.16
C ALA A 93 5.12 -5.03 -1.25
N HIS A 94 4.01 -5.74 -1.42
CA HIS A 94 3.00 -5.39 -2.42
C HIS A 94 1.86 -4.66 -1.73
N GLY A 95 1.41 -3.55 -2.32
CA GLY A 95 0.23 -2.81 -1.88
C GLY A 95 -0.75 -2.70 -3.04
N GLN A 96 -2.04 -2.85 -2.77
CA GLN A 96 -3.09 -2.64 -3.75
C GLN A 96 -4.19 -1.79 -3.13
N ALA A 97 -4.62 -0.77 -3.85
CA ALA A 97 -5.67 0.15 -3.43
C ALA A 97 -6.64 0.40 -4.58
N ARG A 98 -7.89 0.69 -4.23
CA ARG A 98 -8.92 1.11 -5.17
C ARG A 98 -9.53 2.41 -4.69
N ALA A 99 -9.50 3.43 -5.55
CA ALA A 99 -10.14 4.71 -5.30
C ALA A 99 -11.24 4.91 -6.35
N GLY A 100 -12.44 5.30 -5.94
CA GLY A 100 -13.57 5.53 -6.84
C GLY A 100 -14.74 6.15 -6.09
N SER A 101 -15.75 6.62 -6.81
CA SER A 101 -17.05 6.91 -6.17
C SER A 101 -17.56 5.64 -5.48
N PRO A 102 -18.32 5.78 -4.38
CA PRO A 102 -19.05 4.64 -3.83
C PRO A 102 -19.78 3.96 -4.98
N ALA A 103 -19.54 2.66 -5.16
CA ALA A 103 -20.34 1.92 -6.11
C ALA A 103 -21.78 1.93 -5.57
N ASP A 104 -22.75 2.09 -6.47
CA ASP A 104 -24.18 2.05 -6.14
C ASP A 104 -24.65 0.64 -5.68
N ASP A 105 -23.71 -0.25 -5.31
CA ASP A 105 -23.89 -1.65 -4.95
C ASP A 105 -23.91 -1.92 -3.44
N VAL A 106 -23.79 -0.90 -2.58
CA VAL A 106 -24.32 -0.98 -1.21
C VAL A 106 -25.84 -0.97 -1.30
N ARG A 107 -26.42 -2.06 -1.80
CA ARG A 107 -27.84 -2.39 -1.63
C ARG A 107 -27.97 -3.16 -0.33
N PRO A 108 -28.42 -2.55 0.78
CA PRO A 108 -28.80 -3.31 1.95
C PRO A 108 -30.08 -4.08 1.60
N GLY A 109 -29.94 -5.38 1.34
CA GLY A 109 -31.09 -6.25 1.07
C GLY A 109 -30.79 -7.35 0.09
N GLN A 110 -30.30 -8.48 0.62
CA GLN A 110 -30.51 -9.78 0.00
C GLN A 110 -30.41 -10.89 1.04
N PRO A 111 -31.43 -11.76 1.09
CA PRO A 111 -32.81 -11.54 1.53
C PRO A 111 -32.98 -11.49 3.06
#